data_AF-A0A967DWS8-F1
#
_entry.id   AF-A0A967DWS8-F1
#
_cell.length_a   1.000
_cell.length_b   1.000
_cell.length_c   1.000
_cell.angle_alpha   90.00
_cell.angle_beta   90.00
_cell.angle_gamma   90.00
#
_symmetry.space_group_name_H-M   'P 1'
#
loop_
_entity.id
_entity.type
_entity.pdbx_description
1 polymer ?
#
loop_
_entity_poly.entity_id
_entity_poly.type
_entity_poly.pdbx_seq_one_letter_code
_entity_poly.pdbx_strand_id
1 'polypeptide(L)'
;MTLLTIFEAAKFLRLTKRTLYQRVDIPRVRYGHRVMFVKEDLESWVRSLCEGGVVKDIDEQGVLPKPVDGRPGKVYHRNPLFVLPRHKGLR
;
A
#
# COMPACT_ATOMS: atom_id res chain seq x y z
N MET A 1 26.71 -9.12 10.25
CA MET A 1 25.37 -9.71 10.05
C MET A 1 24.62 -9.64 11.36
N THR A 2 23.91 -8.55 11.58
CA THR A 2 23.18 -8.31 12.83
C THR A 2 21.71 -8.66 12.63
N LEU A 3 21.23 -9.67 13.35
CA LEU A 3 19.83 -10.09 13.30
C LEU A 3 19.00 -9.29 14.30
N LEU A 4 17.90 -8.73 13.80
CA LEU A 4 16.94 -7.93 14.54
C LEU A 4 15.62 -8.67 14.63
N THR A 5 15.01 -8.61 15.82
CA THR A 5 13.62 -9.01 16.03
C THR A 5 12.68 -7.98 15.38
N ILE A 6 11.40 -8.33 15.27
CA ILE A 6 10.39 -7.39 14.75
C ILE A 6 10.29 -6.09 15.56
N PHE A 7 10.54 -6.14 16.88
CA PHE A 7 10.50 -4.94 17.73
C PHE A 7 11.69 -4.01 17.43
N GLU A 8 12.87 -4.59 17.25
CA GLU A 8 14.08 -3.85 16.95
C GLU A 8 14.03 -3.28 15.53
N ALA A 9 13.57 -4.06 14.55
CA ALA A 9 13.35 -3.59 13.19
C ALA A 9 12.31 -2.46 13.13
N ALA A 10 11.23 -2.55 13.91
CA ALA A 10 10.22 -1.49 14.03
C ALA A 10 10.83 -0.19 14.56
N LYS A 11 11.67 -0.29 15.60
CA LYS A 11 12.38 0.85 16.16
C LYS A 11 13.39 1.44 15.18
N PHE A 12 14.11 0.59 14.45
CA PHE A 12 15.11 0.99 13.46
C PHE A 12 14.49 1.78 12.30
N LEU A 13 13.43 1.24 11.70
CA LEU A 13 12.73 1.87 10.58
C LEU A 13 11.75 2.98 11.02
N ARG A 14 11.55 3.17 12.32
CA ARG A 14 10.52 4.05 12.91
C ARG A 14 9.11 3.74 12.39
N LEU A 15 8.81 2.45 12.21
CA LEU A 15 7.52 1.95 11.76
C LEU A 15 6.79 1.21 12.89
N THR A 16 5.49 1.00 12.71
CA THR A 16 4.74 0.11 13.61
C THR A 16 4.98 -1.36 13.24
N LYS A 17 4.88 -2.26 14.23
CA LYS A 17 4.96 -3.71 13.97
C LYS A 17 3.91 -4.17 12.97
N ARG A 18 2.71 -3.57 13.02
CA ARG A 18 1.61 -3.89 12.10
C ARG A 18 2.03 -3.60 10.67
N THR A 19 2.65 -2.45 10.44
CA THR A 19 3.20 -2.07 9.13
C THR A 19 4.24 -3.08 8.67
N LEU A 20 5.16 -3.52 9.54
CA LEU A 20 6.17 -4.53 9.22
C LEU A 20 5.59 -5.91 8.86
N TYR A 21 4.45 -6.30 9.43
CA TYR A 21 3.78 -7.54 9.04
C TYR A 21 3.06 -7.42 7.69
N GLN A 22 2.46 -6.27 7.41
CA GLN A 22 1.67 -6.01 6.20
C GLN A 22 2.56 -5.76 4.97
N ARG A 23 3.69 -5.08 5.17
CA ARG A 23 4.63 -4.72 4.11
C ARG A 23 5.52 -5.90 3.74
N VAL A 24 5.24 -6.48 2.58
CA VAL A 24 5.96 -7.63 2.02
C VAL A 24 7.27 -7.20 1.35
N ASP A 25 7.38 -5.93 1.00
CA ASP A 25 8.52 -5.29 0.34
C ASP A 25 9.73 -5.09 1.26
N ILE A 26 9.53 -5.19 2.58
CA ILE A 26 10.62 -5.09 3.56
C ILE A 26 11.37 -6.42 3.62
N PRO A 27 12.70 -6.45 3.41
CA PRO A 27 13.47 -7.68 3.42
C PRO A 27 13.42 -8.35 4.80
N ARG A 28 13.04 -9.63 4.82
CA ARG A 28 12.81 -10.43 6.01
C ARG A 28 13.33 -11.85 5.81
N VAL A 29 13.88 -12.42 6.89
CA VAL A 29 14.44 -13.76 6.90
C VAL A 29 13.63 -14.65 7.84
N ARG A 30 13.30 -15.86 7.40
CA ARG A 30 12.70 -16.88 8.27
C ARG A 30 13.81 -17.71 8.91
N TYR A 31 13.86 -17.67 10.24
CA TYR A 31 14.75 -18.51 11.04
C TYR A 31 13.89 -19.51 11.81
N GLY A 32 13.69 -20.69 11.22
CA GLY A 32 12.68 -21.65 11.66
C GLY A 32 11.27 -21.03 11.62
N HIS A 33 10.60 -21.00 12.77
CA HIS A 33 9.26 -20.43 12.91
C HIS A 33 9.24 -18.92 13.18
N ARG A 34 10.40 -18.27 13.31
CA ARG A 34 10.49 -16.85 13.66
C ARG A 34 10.81 -16.00 12.43
N VAL A 35 10.14 -14.86 12.32
CA VAL A 35 10.47 -13.81 11.35
C VAL A 35 11.49 -12.88 11.97
N MET A 36 12.65 -12.75 11.33
CA MET A 36 13.78 -11.93 11.73
C MET A 36 14.15 -10.98 10.59
N PHE A 37 14.91 -9.94 10.90
CA PHE A 37 15.35 -8.92 9.95
C PHE A 37 16.87 -8.77 10.02
N VAL A 38 17.54 -8.66 8.89
CA VAL A 38 18.99 -8.42 8.85
C VAL A 38 19.21 -6.91 8.77
N LYS A 39 20.00 -6.35 9.69
CA LYS A 39 20.23 -4.91 9.78
C LYS A 39 20.84 -4.35 8.49
N GLU A 40 21.81 -5.05 7.91
CA GLU A 40 22.48 -4.65 6.68
C GLU A 40 21.53 -4.61 5.46
N ASP A 41 20.57 -5.54 5.39
CA ASP A 41 19.55 -5.58 4.33
C ASP A 41 18.57 -4.43 4.50
N LEU A 42 18.15 -4.13 5.73
CA LEU A 42 17.29 -2.98 6.03
C LEU A 42 17.96 -1.66 5.66
N GLU A 43 19.26 -1.50 5.96
CA GLU A 43 20.02 -0.31 5.58
C GLU A 43 20.11 -0.15 4.06
N SER A 44 20.39 -1.25 3.35
CA SER A 44 20.47 -1.25 1.88
C SER A 44 19.11 -0.92 1.26
N TRP A 45 18.03 -1.49 1.79
CA TRP A 45 16.67 -1.19 1.36
C TRP A 45 16.30 0.29 1.57
N VAL A 46 16.66 0.87 2.72
CA VAL A 46 16.45 2.31 2.98
C VAL A 46 17.25 3.17 1.99
N ARG A 47 18.51 2.81 1.71
CA ARG A 47 19.33 3.54 0.72
C ARG A 47 18.70 3.48 -0.67
N SER A 48 18.24 2.30 -1.10
CA SER A 48 17.54 2.13 -2.39
C SER A 48 16.25 2.96 -2.48
N LEU A 49 15.52 3.14 -1.37
CA LEU A 49 14.36 4.03 -1.34
C LEU A 49 14.74 5.51 -1.48
N CYS A 50 15.87 5.93 -0.90
CA CYS A 50 16.34 7.31 -0.94
C CYS A 50 16.97 7.71 -2.28
N GLU A 51 17.66 6.79 -2.97
CA GLU A 51 18.40 7.07 -4.22
C GLU A 51 17.51 7.20 -5.46
N GLY A 52 16.21 6.94 -5.34
CA GLY A 52 15.22 7.24 -6.36
C GLY A 52 14.83 6.01 -7.18
N GLY A 53 13.61 5.54 -6.92
CA GLY A 53 12.93 4.61 -7.82
C GLY A 53 12.06 3.63 -7.06
N VAL A 54 10.76 3.94 -7.03
CA VAL A 54 9.62 3.00 -7.03
C VAL A 54 9.98 1.63 -6.48
N VAL A 55 9.51 1.34 -5.25
CA VAL A 55 9.34 -0.02 -4.75
C VAL A 55 8.87 -0.86 -5.94
N LYS A 56 9.74 -1.74 -6.46
CA LYS A 56 9.33 -2.69 -7.47
C LYS A 56 8.17 -3.43 -6.85
N ASP A 57 6.96 -3.12 -7.31
CA ASP A 57 5.78 -3.93 -7.13
C ASP A 57 6.16 -5.35 -7.56
N ILE A 58 6.56 -6.17 -6.60
CA ILE A 58 6.46 -7.62 -6.71
C ILE A 58 4.98 -7.90 -6.45
N ASP A 59 4.16 -7.47 -7.40
CA ASP A 59 2.77 -7.87 -7.56
C ASP A 59 2.77 -8.90 -8.70
N GLU A 60 3.18 -10.12 -8.36
CA GLU A 60 2.88 -11.32 -9.16
C GLU A 60 1.70 -12.07 -8.54
N GLN A 61 0.66 -11.33 -8.14
CA GLN A 61 -0.70 -11.84 -7.92
C GLN A 61 -1.70 -10.69 -7.83
N GLY A 62 -2.14 -10.28 -9.02
CA GLY A 62 -2.96 -9.11 -9.24
C GLY A 62 -4.26 -9.07 -8.44
N VAL A 63 -4.49 -7.92 -7.83
CA VAL A 63 -5.80 -7.26 -7.86
C VAL A 63 -5.53 -5.76 -7.96
N LEU A 64 -5.40 -5.27 -9.18
CA LEU A 64 -5.69 -3.87 -9.49
C LEU A 64 -7.11 -3.60 -8.96
N PRO A 65 -7.37 -2.69 -8.01
CA PRO A 65 -8.70 -2.16 -7.87
C PRO A 65 -8.92 -1.35 -9.15
N LYS A 66 -9.51 -1.97 -10.16
CA LYS A 66 -10.14 -1.24 -11.26
C LYS A 66 -10.97 -0.15 -10.59
N PRO A 67 -10.84 1.13 -11.00
CA PRO A 67 -11.78 2.13 -10.55
C PRO A 67 -13.16 1.55 -10.87
N VAL A 68 -13.99 1.36 -9.84
CA VAL A 68 -15.37 0.94 -10.04
C VAL A 68 -15.93 1.91 -11.06
N ASP A 69 -16.21 1.41 -12.27
CA ASP A 69 -16.90 2.16 -13.29
C ASP A 69 -18.19 2.64 -12.64
N GLY A 70 -18.19 3.92 -12.24
CA GLY A 70 -19.35 4.60 -11.73
C GLY A 70 -20.32 4.70 -12.89
N ARG A 71 -21.03 3.61 -13.19
CA ARG A 71 -22.28 3.69 -13.94
C ARG A 71 -23.07 4.78 -13.23
N PRO A 72 -23.46 5.86 -13.93
CA PRO A 72 -24.37 6.83 -13.34
C PRO A 72 -25.71 6.12 -13.22
N GLY A 73 -25.87 5.33 -12.15
CA GLY A 73 -27.16 4.91 -11.68
C GLY A 73 -27.97 6.19 -11.53
N LYS A 74 -29.20 6.18 -12.04
CA LYS A 74 -30.15 7.29 -11.85
C LYS A 74 -30.49 7.37 -10.36
N VAL A 75 -29.57 7.89 -9.55
CA VAL A 75 -29.78 8.18 -8.14
C VAL A 75 -30.52 9.51 -8.12
N TYR A 76 -31.83 9.43 -7.86
CA TYR A 76 -32.63 10.62 -7.67
C TYR A 76 -32.28 11.23 -6.31
N HIS A 77 -31.67 12.40 -6.33
CA HIS A 77 -31.39 13.13 -5.10
C HIS A 77 -32.68 13.74 -4.56
N ARG A 78 -32.97 13.55 -3.27
CA ARG A 78 -34.16 14.13 -2.62
C ARG A 78 -34.05 15.65 -2.42
N ASN A 79 -32.82 16.16 -2.35
CA ASN A 79 -32.59 17.59 -2.22
C ASN A 79 -32.62 18.26 -3.61
N PRO A 80 -33.55 19.19 -3.87
CA PRO A 80 -33.74 19.82 -5.19
C PRO A 80 -32.54 20.66 -5.63
N LEU A 81 -31.67 21.11 -4.72
CA LEU A 81 -30.46 21.87 -5.05
C LEU A 81 -29.41 21.03 -5.79
N PHE A 82 -29.47 19.70 -5.65
CA PHE A 82 -28.50 18.76 -6.23
C PHE A 82 -29.09 17.97 -7.40
N VAL A 83 -30.32 18.26 -7.80
CA VAL A 83 -30.89 17.71 -9.03
C VAL A 83 -30.29 18.50 -10.18
N LEU A 84 -29.29 17.93 -10.86
CA LEU A 84 -28.75 18.54 -12.07
C LEU A 84 -29.91 18.76 -13.07
N PRO A 85 -30.07 19.99 -13.62
CA PRO A 85 -31.05 20.24 -14.66
C PRO A 85 -30.80 19.28 -15.81
N ARG A 86 -31.76 18.38 -16.07
CA ARG A 86 -31.71 17.59 -17.31
C ARG A 86 -31.81 18.58 -18.45
N HIS A 87 -30.71 18.79 -19.18
CA HIS A 87 -30.77 19.42 -20.49
C HIS A 87 -31.77 18.61 -21.34
N LYS A 88 -32.98 19.13 -21.49
CA LYS A 88 -33.93 18.67 -22.49
C LYS A 88 -33.27 18.95 -23.83
N GLY A 89 -32.82 17.90 -24.50
CA GLY A 89 -32.44 18.00 -25.90
C GLY A 89 -33.65 18.51 -26.67
N LEU A 90 -33.51 19.67 -27.30
CA LEU A 90 -34.36 20.07 -28.41
C LEU A 90 -34.26 19.00 -29.50
N ARG A 91 -35.38 18.35 -29.79
CA ARG A 91 -35.76 17.91 -31.13
C ARG A 91 -37.24 18.18 -31.30
#